data_AF-B5VYC0-F1
#
_entry.id   AF-B5VYC0-F1
#
_cell.length_a   1.000
_cell.length_b   1.000
_cell.length_c   1.000
_cell.angle_alpha   90.00
_cell.angle_beta   90.00
_cell.angle_gamma   90.00
#
_symmetry.space_group_name_H-M   'P 1'
#
loop_
_entity.id
_entity.type
_entity.pdbx_description
1 polymer ?
#
loop_
_entity_poly.entity_id
_entity_poly.type
_entity_poly.pdbx_seq_one_letter_code
_entity_poly.pdbx_strand_id
1 'polypeptide(L)'
;MNELNRLRDTLRPHLPWHGARLNFVCLFLMALFQTKTVNLMEIATVFANPVQISSNYQRLQRFFREFKFDRAEIARFVVSLIDIPQPWTLSLDRTCWSFGQTHFNILMLAVVHEGIAFPLLWTMLDKKGNSNSGERMDLFDRFEAL
;
A
#
# COMPACT_ATOMS: atom_id res chain seq x y z
N MET A 1 -4.51 12.12 19.94
CA MET A 1 -3.11 12.58 19.79
C MET A 1 -2.10 11.49 20.19
N ASN A 2 -2.37 10.71 21.24
CA ASN A 2 -1.50 9.60 21.65
C ASN A 2 -1.34 8.51 20.57
N GLU A 3 -2.45 7.98 20.04
CA GLU A 3 -2.40 6.92 19.01
C GLU A 3 -1.72 7.34 17.70
N LEU A 4 -1.89 8.61 17.29
CA LEU A 4 -1.21 9.15 16.11
C LEU A 4 0.32 9.14 16.28
N ASN A 5 0.79 9.56 17.46
CA ASN A 5 2.22 9.56 17.76
C ASN A 5 2.76 8.13 17.82
N ARG A 6 2.05 7.21 18.47
CA ARG A 6 2.43 5.78 18.54
C ARG A 6 2.54 5.16 17.15
N LEU A 7 1.55 5.38 16.28
CA LEU A 7 1.58 4.88 14.91
C LEU A 7 2.76 5.49 14.13
N ARG A 8 2.98 6.80 14.25
CA ARG A 8 4.10 7.48 13.59
C ARG A 8 5.45 6.93 14.05
N ASP A 9 5.61 6.74 15.36
CA ASP A 9 6.86 6.25 15.95
C ASP A 9 7.10 4.78 15.59
N THR A 10 6.03 4.00 15.40
CA THR A 10 6.10 2.63 14.87
C THR A 10 6.51 2.60 13.40
N LEU A 11 6.00 3.51 12.57
CA LEU A 11 6.29 3.51 11.12
C LEU A 11 7.63 4.14 10.76
N ARG A 12 8.11 5.09 11.57
CA ARG A 12 9.32 5.89 11.29
C ARG A 12 10.59 5.07 11.04
N PRO A 13 10.88 3.97 11.78
CA PRO A 13 12.07 3.16 11.53
C PRO A 13 12.04 2.43 10.19
N HIS A 14 10.86 2.15 9.65
CA HIS A 14 10.69 1.35 8.43
C HIS A 14 10.48 2.19 7.18
N LEU A 15 9.96 3.41 7.33
CA LEU A 15 9.64 4.31 6.24
C LEU A 15 10.50 5.58 6.35
N PRO A 16 11.60 5.69 5.57
CA PRO A 16 12.53 6.83 5.61
C PRO A 16 11.95 8.09 4.94
N TRP A 17 10.65 8.34 5.14
CA TRP A 17 9.92 9.42 4.51
C TRP A 17 10.04 10.71 5.31
N HIS A 18 9.88 11.84 4.61
CA HIS A 18 9.76 13.13 5.27
C HIS A 18 8.59 13.12 6.27
N GLY A 19 8.78 13.72 7.46
CA GLY A 19 7.82 13.65 8.56
C GLY A 19 6.40 14.10 8.20
N ALA A 20 6.24 15.04 7.27
CA ALA A 20 4.94 15.46 6.77
C ALA A 20 4.19 14.35 6.00
N ARG A 21 4.92 13.51 5.25
CA ARG A 21 4.36 12.36 4.50
C ARG A 21 4.00 11.22 5.45
N LEU A 22 4.87 10.94 6.42
CA LEU A 22 4.61 9.97 7.47
C LEU A 22 3.37 10.36 8.29
N ASN A 23 3.29 11.62 8.73
CA ASN A 23 2.14 12.15 9.46
C ASN A 23 0.85 12.09 8.63
N PHE A 24 0.94 12.39 7.33
CA PHE A 24 -0.22 12.22 6.44
C PHE A 24 -0.70 10.77 6.42
N VAL A 25 0.19 9.78 6.23
CA VAL A 25 -0.21 8.37 6.17
C VAL A 25 -0.79 7.90 7.49
N CYS A 26 -0.26 8.34 8.63
CA CYS A 26 -0.83 8.01 9.93
C CYS A 26 -2.27 8.54 10.07
N LEU A 27 -2.51 9.81 9.70
CA LEU A 27 -3.85 10.40 9.70
C LEU A 27 -4.78 9.69 8.71
N PHE A 28 -4.28 9.34 7.53
CA PHE A 28 -5.03 8.62 6.51
C PHE A 28 -5.44 7.23 6.98
N LEU A 29 -4.54 6.47 7.59
CA LEU A 29 -4.85 5.12 8.10
C LEU A 29 -5.91 5.16 9.20
N MET A 30 -5.80 6.11 10.14
CA MET A 30 -6.82 6.30 11.17
C MET A 30 -8.20 6.61 10.55
N ALA A 31 -8.23 7.52 9.57
CA ALA A 31 -9.47 7.88 8.88
C ALA A 31 -10.03 6.70 8.07
N LEU A 32 -9.18 5.95 7.36
CA LEU A 32 -9.54 4.77 6.58
C LEU A 32 -10.17 3.69 7.45
N PHE A 33 -9.60 3.41 8.63
CA PHE A 33 -10.18 2.44 9.56
C PHE A 33 -11.50 2.89 10.16
N GLN A 34 -11.66 4.20 10.38
CA GLN A 34 -12.90 4.77 10.88
C GLN A 34 -14.03 4.70 9.84
N THR A 35 -13.75 5.06 8.58
CA THR A 35 -14.76 5.11 7.52
C THR A 35 -14.98 3.77 6.82
N LYS A 36 -13.99 2.88 6.81
CA LYS A 36 -14.01 1.57 6.13
C LYS A 36 -14.33 1.69 4.64
N THR A 37 -13.93 2.79 4.02
CA THR A 37 -14.15 3.07 2.59
C THR A 37 -12.93 3.75 1.98
N VAL A 38 -12.72 3.53 0.68
CA VAL A 38 -11.69 4.21 -0.12
C VAL A 38 -12.19 5.51 -0.75
N ASN A 39 -13.44 5.91 -0.50
CA ASN A 39 -14.00 7.16 -0.98
C ASN A 39 -13.32 8.35 -0.27
N LEU A 40 -12.46 9.08 -0.98
CA LEU A 40 -11.70 10.20 -0.43
C LEU A 40 -12.58 11.32 0.12
N MET A 41 -13.81 11.51 -0.40
CA MET A 41 -14.73 12.53 0.11
C MET A 41 -15.25 12.15 1.49
N GLU A 42 -15.59 10.87 1.70
CA GLU A 42 -15.99 10.34 3.00
C GLU A 42 -14.82 10.37 3.99
N ILE A 43 -13.62 9.95 3.56
CA ILE A 43 -12.39 10.02 4.39
C ILE A 43 -12.12 11.47 4.83
N ALA A 44 -12.32 12.45 3.94
CA ALA A 44 -12.08 13.86 4.24
C ALA A 44 -12.94 14.40 5.39
N THR A 45 -14.11 13.81 5.64
CA THR A 45 -15.03 14.24 6.72
C THR A 45 -14.50 13.90 8.12
N VAL A 46 -13.70 12.85 8.26
CA VAL A 46 -13.14 12.39 9.55
C VAL A 46 -11.63 12.63 9.65
N PHE A 47 -11.03 13.27 8.64
CA PHE A 47 -9.60 13.51 8.61
C PHE A 47 -9.21 14.52 9.72
N ALA A 48 -8.56 14.02 10.77
CA ALA A 48 -8.33 14.71 12.03
C ALA A 48 -7.41 15.96 11.91
N ASN A 49 -7.97 17.06 11.42
CA ASN A 49 -7.30 18.35 11.21
C ASN A 49 -8.36 19.48 11.26
N PRO A 50 -8.16 20.59 11.98
CA PRO A 50 -9.14 21.67 12.15
C PRO A 50 -9.29 22.57 10.89
N VAL A 51 -9.40 21.98 9.71
CA VAL A 51 -9.54 22.68 8.43
C VAL A 51 -10.85 22.29 7.74
N GLN A 52 -11.23 23.06 6.71
CA GLN A 52 -12.40 22.74 5.90
C GLN A 52 -12.29 21.35 5.26
N ILE A 53 -13.40 20.61 5.18
CA ILE A 53 -13.48 19.28 4.56
C ILE A 53 -12.96 19.31 3.10
N SER A 54 -13.30 20.37 2.35
CA SER A 54 -12.79 20.61 0.99
C SER A 54 -11.26 20.67 0.92
N SER A 55 -10.62 21.27 1.92
CA SER A 55 -9.16 21.34 2.02
C SER A 55 -8.53 19.98 2.33
N ASN A 56 -9.17 19.18 3.19
CA ASN A 56 -8.75 17.79 3.46
C ASN A 56 -8.88 16.92 2.20
N TYR A 57 -9.98 17.06 1.46
CA TYR A 57 -10.18 16.35 0.20
C TYR A 57 -9.06 16.66 -0.82
N GLN A 58 -8.73 17.95 -1.01
CA GLN A 58 -7.61 18.36 -1.87
C GLN A 58 -6.25 17.85 -1.38
N ARG A 59 -6.06 17.76 -0.05
CA ARG A 59 -4.84 17.20 0.54
C ARG A 59 -4.70 15.70 0.25
N LEU A 60 -5.79 14.93 0.38
CA LEU A 60 -5.83 13.50 0.03
C LEU A 60 -5.49 13.30 -1.45
N GLN A 61 -6.13 14.05 -2.35
CA GLN A 61 -5.89 13.97 -3.79
C GLN A 61 -4.43 14.29 -4.15
N ARG A 62 -3.87 15.38 -3.60
CA ARG A 62 -2.47 15.75 -3.83
C ARG A 62 -1.50 14.68 -3.38
N PHE A 63 -1.72 14.07 -2.21
CA PHE A 63 -0.85 13.01 -1.72
C PHE A 63 -0.81 11.82 -2.68
N PHE A 64 -1.97 11.26 -3.05
CA PHE A 64 -2.01 10.09 -3.95
C PHE A 64 -1.55 10.40 -5.38
N ARG A 65 -1.66 11.66 -5.83
CA ARG A 65 -1.18 12.09 -7.14
C ARG A 65 0.34 12.24 -7.18
N GLU A 66 0.90 12.92 -6.20
CA GLU A 66 2.27 13.44 -6.25
C GLU A 66 3.27 12.57 -5.49
N PHE A 67 2.84 11.91 -4.41
CA PHE A 67 3.77 11.14 -3.59
C PHE A 67 4.12 9.82 -4.28
N LYS A 68 5.41 9.64 -4.55
CA LYS A 68 6.00 8.38 -4.99
C LYS A 68 6.81 7.81 -3.83
N PHE A 69 6.74 6.50 -3.67
CA PHE A 69 7.51 5.75 -2.69
C PHE A 69 8.19 4.58 -3.40
N ASP A 70 9.30 4.11 -2.85
CA ASP A 70 9.94 2.91 -3.32
C ASP A 70 9.14 1.69 -2.85
N ARG A 71 8.81 0.80 -3.80
CA ARG A 71 8.07 -0.43 -3.50
C ARG A 71 8.90 -1.39 -2.66
N ALA A 72 10.23 -1.34 -2.78
CA ALA A 72 11.12 -2.15 -1.97
C ALA A 72 11.10 -1.73 -0.49
N GLU A 73 10.94 -0.43 -0.20
CA GLU A 73 10.73 0.06 1.17
C GLU A 73 9.45 -0.52 1.77
N ILE A 74 8.35 -0.55 1.01
CA ILE A 74 7.09 -1.15 1.48
C ILE A 74 7.23 -2.65 1.69
N ALA A 75 7.90 -3.36 0.77
CA ALA A 75 8.12 -4.80 0.92
C ALA A 75 8.93 -5.13 2.17
N ARG A 76 10.05 -4.43 2.41
CA ARG A 76 10.86 -4.57 3.64
C ARG A 76 10.08 -4.22 4.89
N PHE A 77 9.28 -3.17 4.85
CA PHE A 77 8.38 -2.81 5.95
C PHE A 77 7.40 -3.95 6.25
N VAL A 78 6.70 -4.49 5.25
CA VAL A 78 5.75 -5.60 5.45
C VAL A 78 6.46 -6.83 6.01
N VAL A 79 7.62 -7.21 5.48
CA VAL A 79 8.43 -8.33 6.00
C VAL A 79 8.80 -8.12 7.47
N SER A 80 9.25 -6.91 7.83
CA SER A 80 9.60 -6.59 9.21
C SER A 80 8.40 -6.57 10.17
N LEU A 81 7.20 -6.28 9.65
CA LEU A 81 5.98 -6.24 10.44
C LEU A 81 5.41 -7.64 10.69
N ILE A 82 5.49 -8.54 9.70
CA ILE A 82 4.97 -9.90 9.82
C ILE A 82 5.93 -10.83 10.59
N ASP A 83 7.23 -10.54 10.58
CA ASP A 83 8.26 -11.24 11.36
C ASP A 83 8.22 -12.78 11.22
N ILE A 84 7.99 -13.25 9.99
CA ILE A 84 7.90 -14.69 9.69
C ILE A 84 9.31 -15.23 9.44
N PRO A 85 9.74 -16.30 10.12
CA PRO A 85 11.04 -16.92 9.86
C PRO A 85 11.06 -17.64 8.51
N GLN A 86 12.24 -17.69 7.89
CA GLN A 86 12.48 -18.45 6.66
C GLN A 86 12.58 -19.97 6.94
N PRO A 87 12.32 -20.84 5.94
CA PRO A 87 11.99 -20.51 4.54
C PRO A 87 10.55 -20.04 4.36
N TRP A 88 10.34 -19.08 3.46
CA TRP A 88 9.00 -18.58 3.14
C TRP A 88 8.34 -19.39 2.03
N THR A 89 7.03 -19.54 2.13
CA THR A 89 6.19 -19.95 1.00
C THR A 89 5.75 -18.69 0.27
N LEU A 90 6.02 -18.63 -1.03
CA LEU A 90 5.60 -17.52 -1.87
C LEU A 90 4.36 -17.90 -2.69
N SER A 91 3.43 -16.95 -2.83
CA SER A 91 2.31 -17.06 -3.76
C SER A 91 2.35 -15.96 -4.79
N LEU A 92 2.03 -16.33 -6.03
CA LEU A 92 1.66 -15.38 -7.08
C LEU A 92 0.16 -15.49 -7.31
N ASP A 93 -0.53 -14.37 -7.21
CA ASP A 93 -1.92 -14.27 -7.62
C ASP A 93 -2.12 -13.02 -8.47
N ARG A 94 -3.19 -13.03 -9.26
CA ARG A 94 -3.57 -11.91 -10.11
C ARG A 94 -5.01 -11.51 -9.83
N THR A 95 -5.24 -10.21 -9.77
CA THR A 95 -6.59 -9.62 -9.81
C THR A 95 -6.74 -8.77 -11.06
N CYS A 96 -7.90 -8.87 -11.73
CA CYS A 96 -8.20 -8.11 -12.95
C CYS A 96 -9.65 -7.67 -12.88
N TRP A 97 -9.85 -6.36 -12.94
CA TRP A 97 -11.17 -5.75 -12.98
C TRP A 97 -11.15 -4.59 -13.98
N SER A 98 -12.34 -4.13 -14.38
CA SER A 98 -12.47 -3.07 -15.39
C SER A 98 -13.35 -1.95 -14.85
N PHE A 99 -12.96 -0.72 -15.13
CA PHE A 99 -13.79 0.46 -14.93
C PHE A 99 -13.99 1.16 -16.28
N GLY A 100 -15.17 0.97 -16.87
CA GLY A 100 -15.40 1.34 -18.26
C GLY A 100 -14.40 0.65 -19.18
N GLN A 101 -13.63 1.44 -19.93
CA GLN A 101 -12.59 0.95 -20.85
C GLN A 101 -11.22 0.76 -20.17
N THR A 102 -11.05 1.19 -18.92
CA THR A 102 -9.79 1.04 -18.20
C THR A 102 -9.72 -0.33 -17.53
N HIS A 103 -8.69 -1.11 -17.84
CA HIS A 103 -8.43 -2.40 -17.20
C HIS A 103 -7.37 -2.24 -16.11
N PHE A 104 -7.69 -2.73 -14.92
CA PHE A 104 -6.75 -2.80 -13.81
C PHE A 104 -6.39 -4.27 -13.64
N ASN A 105 -5.19 -4.63 -14.08
CA ASN A 105 -4.67 -5.99 -13.96
C ASN A 105 -3.42 -5.96 -13.11
N ILE A 106 -3.49 -6.54 -11.91
CA ILE A 106 -2.42 -6.52 -10.93
C ILE A 106 -1.92 -7.94 -10.76
N LEU A 107 -0.65 -8.18 -11.08
CA LEU A 107 0.07 -9.39 -10.70
C LEU A 107 0.79 -9.11 -9.38
N MET A 108 0.56 -9.94 -8.38
CA MET A 108 1.00 -9.73 -7.00
C MET A 108 1.79 -10.93 -6.50
N LEU A 109 2.94 -10.65 -5.89
CA LEU A 109 3.76 -11.60 -5.16
C LEU A 109 3.58 -11.35 -3.66
N ALA A 110 3.31 -12.42 -2.91
CA ALA A 110 3.06 -12.38 -1.49
C ALA A 110 3.79 -13.51 -0.75
N VAL A 111 4.09 -13.27 0.53
CA VAL A 111 4.49 -14.33 1.47
C VAL A 111 3.23 -14.92 2.08
N VAL A 112 3.13 -16.25 2.08
CA VAL A 112 2.01 -16.98 2.66
C VAL A 112 2.40 -17.55 4.01
N HIS A 113 1.57 -17.29 5.02
CA HIS A 113 1.73 -17.84 6.36
C HIS A 113 0.36 -18.03 7.02
N GLU A 114 0.15 -19.21 7.61
CA GLU A 114 -1.10 -19.59 8.29
C GLU A 114 -2.38 -19.30 7.48
N GLY A 115 -2.34 -19.55 6.17
CA GLY A 115 -3.49 -19.34 5.27
C GLY A 115 -3.74 -17.89 4.87
N ILE A 116 -2.86 -16.95 5.26
CA ILE A 116 -2.92 -15.53 4.91
C ILE A 116 -1.78 -15.20 3.94
N ALA A 117 -2.09 -14.47 2.87
CA ALA A 117 -1.10 -13.95 1.93
C ALA A 117 -0.81 -12.48 2.24
N PHE A 118 0.45 -12.15 2.52
CA PHE A 118 0.95 -10.80 2.78
C PHE A 118 1.62 -10.23 1.53
N PRO A 119 1.00 -9.26 0.83
CA PRO A 119 1.54 -8.69 -0.40
C PRO A 119 2.87 -7.99 -0.18
N LEU A 120 3.87 -8.30 -1.01
CA LEU A 120 5.19 -7.66 -0.98
C LEU A 120 5.43 -6.81 -2.23
N LEU A 121 5.26 -7.43 -3.40
CA LEU A 121 5.55 -6.79 -4.68
C LEU A 121 4.36 -6.95 -5.62
N TRP A 122 4.19 -5.99 -6.51
CA TRP A 122 3.19 -6.07 -7.56
C TRP A 122 3.62 -5.31 -8.82
N THR A 123 3.02 -5.71 -9.93
CA THR A 123 3.15 -5.09 -11.24
C THR A 123 1.75 -4.86 -11.82
N MET A 124 1.53 -3.67 -12.35
CA MET A 124 0.34 -3.37 -13.16
C MET A 124 0.60 -3.88 -14.57
N LEU A 125 -0.13 -4.88 -15.03
CA LEU A 125 -0.01 -5.42 -16.37
C LEU A 125 -0.80 -4.54 -17.36
N ASP A 126 -0.15 -4.13 -18.45
CA ASP A 126 -0.77 -3.32 -19.50
C ASP A 126 -1.58 -4.18 -20.50
N LYS A 127 -2.39 -5.09 -19.96
CA LYS A 127 -3.24 -6.00 -20.73
C LYS A 127 -4.36 -6.59 -19.87
N LYS A 128 -5.43 -7.03 -20.52
CA LYS A 128 -6.49 -7.82 -19.88
C LYS A 128 -6.10 -9.31 -19.85
N GLY A 129 -6.50 -10.01 -18.78
CA GLY A 129 -6.38 -11.47 -18.70
C GLY A 129 -5.09 -11.94 -18.02
N ASN A 130 -4.49 -13.00 -18.54
CA ASN A 130 -3.47 -13.78 -17.85
C ASN A 130 -2.08 -13.14 -17.91
N SER A 131 -1.30 -13.33 -16.83
CA SER A 131 0.14 -13.10 -16.88
C SER A 131 0.85 -14.19 -17.68
N ASN A 132 2.02 -13.88 -18.24
CA ASN A 132 2.94 -14.84 -18.86
C ASN A 132 4.11 -15.17 -17.92
N SER A 133 4.95 -16.13 -18.30
CA SER A 133 6.07 -16.55 -17.47
C SER A 133 7.09 -15.43 -17.23
N GLY A 134 7.39 -14.60 -18.23
CA GLY A 134 8.33 -13.48 -18.07
C GLY A 134 7.86 -12.49 -17.01
N GLU A 135 6.59 -12.08 -17.04
CA GLU A 135 6.01 -11.17 -16.05
C GLU A 135 6.03 -11.74 -14.62
N ARG A 136 5.95 -13.07 -14.48
CA ARG A 136 6.03 -13.76 -13.19
C ARG A 136 7.47 -13.82 -12.70
N MET A 137 8.42 -14.15 -13.59
CA MET A 137 9.85 -14.17 -13.27
C MET A 137 10.36 -12.78 -12.88
N ASP A 138 9.93 -11.72 -13.56
CA ASP A 138 10.27 -10.34 -13.22
C ASP A 138 9.94 -9.99 -11.75
N LEU A 139 8.84 -10.51 -11.20
CA LEU A 139 8.50 -10.31 -9.79
C LEU A 139 9.40 -11.11 -8.86
N PHE A 140 9.80 -12.33 -9.24
CA PHE A 140 10.74 -13.14 -8.47
C PHE A 140 12.14 -12.53 -8.49
N ASP A 141 12.64 -12.10 -9.64
CA ASP A 141 13.95 -11.46 -9.76
C ASP A 141 14.02 -10.18 -8.91
N ARG A 142 12.95 -9.39 -8.92
CA ARG A 142 12.83 -8.21 -8.03
C ARG A 142 12.77 -8.57 -6.56
N PHE A 143 12.15 -9.70 -6.22
CA PHE A 143 12.08 -10.18 -4.84
C PHE A 143 13.43 -10.70 -4.35
N GLU A 144 14.18 -11.42 -5.17
CA GLU A 144 15.54 -11.87 -4.86
C GLU A 144 16.52 -10.71 -4.65
N ALA A 145 16.24 -9.56 -5.28
CA ALA A 145 17.04 -8.35 -5.14
C ALA A 145 16.65 -7.42 -3.95
N LEU A 146 15.61 -7.75 -3.17
CA LEU A 146 15.10 -6.91 -2.06
C LEU A 146 16.01 -6.88 -0.83
#